data_AF-A0AAE0CI97-F1
#
_entry.id   AF-A0AAE0CI97-F1
#
_cell.length_a   1.000
_cell.length_b   1.000
_cell.length_c   1.000
_cell.angle_alpha   90.00
_cell.angle_beta   90.00
_cell.angle_gamma   90.00
#
_symmetry.space_group_name_H-M   'P 1'
#
loop_
_entity.id
_entity.type
_entity.pdbx_description
1 polymer ?
#
loop_
_entity_poly.entity_id
_entity_poly.type
_entity_poly.pdbx_seq_one_letter_code
_entity_poly.pdbx_strand_id
1 'polypeptide(L)'
;MDLYDPLSRFLNFIITTLILFNVIPNSVLAIDDKYEKCSSRFRCGNMDIRYPFRGGNQSEYCGYPGFKVDSNSDVPQITILDRNYRVLKFDWDSKIVSVAIQDYWENN
;
A
#
# COMPACT_ATOMS: atom_id res chain seq x y z
N MET A 1 -28.23 -49.41 21.13
CA MET A 1 -27.73 -48.08 21.50
C MET A 1 -26.36 -48.34 22.12
N ASP A 2 -25.23 -48.21 21.43
CA ASP A 2 -24.89 -47.26 20.37
C ASP A 2 -23.85 -47.86 19.41
N LEU A 3 -24.27 -48.20 18.19
CA LEU A 3 -23.34 -48.44 17.09
C LEU A 3 -23.10 -47.10 16.40
N TYR A 4 -22.38 -46.20 17.07
CA TYR A 4 -21.90 -44.98 16.43
C TYR A 4 -20.75 -45.38 15.48
N ASP A 5 -21.17 -45.67 14.25
CA ASP A 5 -20.41 -46.27 13.16
C ASP A 5 -19.12 -45.49 12.87
N PRO A 6 -17.94 -46.14 12.72
CA PRO A 6 -16.72 -45.49 12.25
C PRO A 6 -16.95 -44.64 11.00
N LEU A 7 -17.86 -45.07 10.12
CA LEU A 7 -18.26 -44.31 8.93
C LEU A 7 -18.82 -42.92 9.29
N SER A 8 -19.59 -42.81 10.37
CA SER A 8 -20.14 -41.53 10.84
C SER A 8 -19.05 -40.56 11.29
N ARG A 9 -17.98 -41.05 11.92
CA ARG A 9 -16.83 -40.22 12.31
C ARG A 9 -16.09 -39.70 11.09
N PHE A 10 -15.82 -40.58 10.11
CA PHE A 10 -15.19 -40.17 8.85
C PHE A 10 -16.02 -39.14 8.10
N LEU A 11 -17.34 -39.34 8.02
CA LEU A 11 -18.26 -38.39 7.40
C LEU A 11 -18.26 -37.05 8.14
N ASN A 12 -18.25 -37.03 9.47
CA ASN A 12 -18.16 -35.78 10.25
C ASN A 12 -16.82 -35.06 10.05
N PHE A 13 -15.69 -35.77 9.93
CA PHE A 13 -14.40 -35.17 9.58
C PHE A 13 -14.41 -34.57 8.16
N ILE A 14 -15.00 -35.27 7.19
CA ILE A 14 -15.13 -34.75 5.81
C ILE A 14 -16.03 -33.52 5.80
N ILE A 15 -17.17 -33.55 6.49
CA ILE A 15 -18.12 -32.43 6.55
C ILE A 15 -17.48 -31.22 7.25
N THR A 16 -16.79 -31.42 8.38
CA THR A 16 -16.13 -30.33 9.10
C THR A 16 -14.98 -29.71 8.30
N THR A 17 -14.16 -30.51 7.61
CA THR A 17 -13.08 -29.98 6.75
C THR A 17 -13.64 -29.22 5.55
N LEU A 18 -14.71 -29.71 4.90
CA LEU A 18 -15.39 -28.99 3.82
C LEU A 18 -15.98 -27.67 4.31
N ILE A 19 -16.63 -27.64 5.47
CA ILE A 19 -17.16 -26.39 6.06
C ILE A 19 -16.00 -25.44 6.33
N LEU A 20 -14.91 -25.88 6.96
CA LEU A 20 -13.74 -25.03 7.23
C LEU A 20 -13.11 -24.47 5.95
N PHE A 21 -13.01 -25.26 4.88
CA PHE A 21 -12.48 -24.81 3.58
C PHE A 21 -13.41 -23.81 2.88
N ASN A 22 -14.74 -23.99 2.95
CA ASN A 22 -15.72 -23.08 2.35
C ASN A 22 -15.97 -21.82 3.21
N VAL A 23 -15.57 -21.84 4.48
CA VAL A 23 -15.67 -20.70 5.41
C VAL A 23 -14.39 -19.86 5.42
N ILE A 24 -13.32 -20.27 4.72
CA ILE A 24 -12.19 -19.37 4.45
C ILE A 24 -12.76 -18.18 3.68
N PRO A 25 -12.80 -16.98 4.27
CA PRO A 25 -13.37 -15.85 3.58
C PRO A 25 -12.51 -15.55 2.36
N ASN A 26 -13.16 -15.28 1.22
CA ASN A 26 -12.47 -14.87 -0.02
C ASN A 26 -11.53 -13.66 0.20
N SER A 27 -11.67 -12.91 1.30
CA SER A 27 -10.77 -11.82 1.68
C SER A 27 -9.33 -12.25 1.98
N VAL A 28 -9.06 -13.52 2.32
CA VAL A 28 -7.69 -13.99 2.60
C VAL A 28 -6.88 -14.22 1.32
N LEU A 29 -7.56 -14.54 0.21
CA LEU A 29 -6.95 -14.78 -1.11
C LEU A 29 -7.19 -13.64 -2.11
N ALA A 30 -8.09 -12.70 -1.80
CA ALA A 30 -8.26 -11.50 -2.58
C ALA A 30 -7.02 -10.60 -2.41
N ILE A 31 -6.15 -10.58 -3.41
CA ILE A 31 -5.31 -9.41 -3.63
C ILE A 31 -6.30 -8.27 -3.84
N ASP A 32 -6.34 -7.33 -2.91
CA ASP A 32 -7.22 -6.17 -3.02
C ASP A 32 -6.85 -5.44 -4.31
N ASP A 33 -7.78 -5.34 -5.27
CA ASP A 33 -7.57 -4.57 -6.51
C ASP A 33 -7.06 -3.15 -6.21
N LYS A 34 -7.42 -2.60 -5.04
CA LYS A 34 -6.88 -1.31 -4.57
C LYS A 34 -5.40 -1.43 -4.23
N TYR A 35 -4.96 -2.51 -3.59
CA TYR A 35 -3.55 -2.75 -3.31
C TYR A 35 -2.74 -2.80 -4.60
N GLU A 36 -3.18 -3.54 -5.62
CA GLU A 36 -2.46 -3.57 -6.90
C GLU A 36 -2.33 -2.16 -7.50
N LYS A 37 -3.44 -1.42 -7.58
CA LYS A 37 -3.45 -0.03 -8.10
C LYS A 37 -2.52 0.90 -7.31
N CYS A 38 -2.47 0.74 -5.99
CA CYS A 38 -1.64 1.57 -5.10
C CYS A 38 -0.19 1.11 -4.95
N SER A 39 0.14 -0.13 -5.36
CA SER A 39 1.50 -0.67 -5.30
C SER A 39 2.40 -0.18 -6.44
N SER A 40 1.78 0.38 -7.49
CA SER A 40 2.48 0.94 -8.64
C SER A 40 3.46 2.04 -8.23
N ARG A 41 4.63 2.07 -8.87
CA ARG A 41 5.54 3.22 -8.75
C ARG A 41 5.07 4.32 -9.69
N PHE A 42 5.29 5.57 -9.32
CA PHE A 42 5.08 6.72 -10.20
C PHE A 42 6.36 7.54 -10.29
N ARG A 43 6.52 8.25 -11.39
CA ARG A 43 7.73 9.03 -11.68
C ARG A 43 7.44 10.53 -11.54
N CYS A 44 8.34 11.25 -10.89
CA CYS A 44 8.33 12.70 -10.77
C CYS A 44 9.74 13.22 -11.10
N GLY A 45 9.87 13.95 -12.20
CA GLY A 45 11.18 14.31 -12.78
C GLY A 45 12.05 13.07 -13.03
N ASN A 46 13.15 12.97 -12.29
CA ASN A 46 14.11 11.87 -12.34
C ASN A 46 14.00 10.87 -11.17
N MET A 47 12.96 10.96 -10.35
CA MET A 47 12.76 10.08 -9.19
C MET A 47 11.62 9.11 -9.42
N ASP A 48 11.86 7.83 -9.14
CA ASP A 48 10.82 6.81 -9.01
C ASP A 48 10.34 6.73 -7.56
N ILE A 49 9.06 7.01 -7.37
CA ILE A 49 8.41 7.12 -6.08
C ILE A 49 7.48 5.92 -5.87
N ARG A 50 7.52 5.33 -4.68
CA ARG A 50 6.71 4.16 -4.29
C ARG A 50 6.05 4.35 -2.93
N TYR A 51 5.16 3.43 -2.58
CA TYR A 51 4.52 3.35 -1.27
C TYR A 51 5.55 3.53 -0.13
N PRO A 52 5.27 4.34 0.91
CA PRO A 52 3.96 4.89 1.30
C PRO A 52 3.52 6.19 0.61
N PHE A 53 4.34 6.75 -0.28
CA PHE A 53 4.01 7.99 -0.98
C PHE A 53 3.00 7.76 -2.09
N ARG A 54 2.05 8.69 -2.25
CA ARG A 54 1.08 8.73 -3.35
C ARG A 54 1.36 9.88 -4.30
N GLY A 55 1.03 9.73 -5.58
CA GLY A 55 1.12 10.82 -6.54
C GLY A 55 0.86 10.39 -7.98
N GLY A 56 1.12 11.31 -8.92
CA GLY A 56 0.87 11.07 -10.34
C GLY A 56 -0.58 10.67 -10.62
N ASN A 57 -0.77 9.53 -11.28
CA ASN A 57 -2.09 9.01 -11.65
C ASN A 57 -2.74 8.11 -10.57
N GLN A 58 -2.12 7.99 -9.39
CA GLN A 58 -2.68 7.18 -8.31
C GLN A 58 -3.92 7.84 -7.74
N SER A 59 -4.96 7.03 -7.48
CA SER A 59 -6.20 7.50 -6.88
C SER A 59 -6.00 8.00 -5.45
N GLU A 60 -6.93 8.82 -4.95
CA GLU A 60 -6.82 9.41 -3.61
C GLU A 60 -6.85 8.43 -2.45
N TYR A 61 -7.45 7.25 -2.66
CA TYR A 61 -7.45 6.18 -1.67
C TYR A 61 -6.08 5.48 -1.53
N CYS A 62 -5.11 5.79 -2.40
CA CYS A 62 -3.77 5.24 -2.30
C CYS A 62 -2.91 6.06 -1.34
N GLY A 63 -2.19 5.40 -0.43
CA GLY A 63 -1.26 6.05 0.50
C GLY A 63 -1.95 6.80 1.66
N TYR A 64 -1.14 7.28 2.59
CA TYR A 64 -1.62 8.02 3.75
C TYR A 64 -1.92 9.50 3.38
N PRO A 65 -2.96 10.15 3.93
CA PRO A 65 -3.32 11.54 3.57
C PRO A 65 -2.17 12.55 3.63
N GLY A 66 -1.21 12.39 4.55
CA GLY A 66 -0.03 13.24 4.67
C GLY A 66 1.18 12.86 3.79
N PHE A 67 1.05 11.86 2.92
CA PHE A 67 2.14 11.32 2.10
C PHE A 67 1.91 11.59 0.60
N LYS A 68 1.09 12.61 0.29
CA LYS A 68 0.91 13.09 -1.08
C LYS A 68 2.18 13.79 -1.54
N VAL A 69 2.66 13.39 -2.71
CA VAL A 69 3.72 14.07 -3.44
C VAL A 69 3.10 14.86 -4.57
N ASP A 70 3.32 16.17 -4.56
CA ASP A 70 2.96 17.03 -5.67
C ASP A 70 4.07 16.98 -6.72
N SER A 71 3.68 16.63 -7.94
CA SER A 71 4.57 16.41 -9.10
C SER A 71 4.25 17.38 -10.24
N ASN A 72 3.78 18.59 -9.91
CA ASN A 72 3.47 19.63 -10.90
C ASN A 72 4.72 20.27 -11.51
N SER A 73 5.91 19.97 -10.98
CA SER A 73 7.21 20.40 -11.47
C SER A 73 8.17 19.22 -11.58
N ASP A 74 9.36 19.44 -12.14
CA ASP A 74 10.40 18.41 -12.23
C ASP A 74 10.96 17.97 -10.86
N VAL A 75 10.72 18.75 -9.80
CA VAL A 75 11.15 18.42 -8.44
C VAL A 75 9.93 18.01 -7.61
N PRO A 76 9.93 16.81 -7.00
CA PRO A 76 8.82 16.38 -6.16
C PRO A 76 8.70 17.26 -4.92
N GLN A 77 7.47 17.60 -4.55
CA GLN A 77 7.19 18.41 -3.36
C GLN A 77 6.30 17.62 -2.40
N ILE A 78 6.57 17.72 -1.10
CA ILE A 78 5.72 17.17 -0.04
C ILE A 78 5.38 18.27 0.98
N THR A 79 4.21 18.14 1.61
CA THR A 79 3.77 19.06 2.66
C THR A 79 3.82 18.34 4.01
N ILE A 80 4.56 18.91 4.96
CA ILE A 80 4.68 18.39 6.34
C ILE A 80 4.35 19.55 7.28
N LEU A 81 3.36 19.36 8.16
CA LEU A 81 2.93 20.39 9.12
C LEU A 81 2.71 21.76 8.46
N ASP A 82 1.95 21.77 7.36
CA ASP A 82 1.60 22.95 6.56
C ASP A 82 2.79 23.70 5.92
N ARG A 83 3.97 23.09 5.91
CA ARG A 83 5.15 23.62 5.19
C ARG A 83 5.49 22.77 3.98
N ASN A 84 5.93 23.46 2.94
CA ASN A 84 6.29 22.87 1.67
C ASN A 84 7.79 22.55 1.62
N TYR A 85 8.08 21.31 1.25
CA TYR A 85 9.45 20.82 1.12
C TYR A 85 9.65 20.19 -0.25
N ARG A 86 10.79 20.49 -0.85
CA ARG A 86 11.28 19.80 -2.05
C ARG A 86 12.02 18.55 -1.65
N VAL A 87 11.72 17.45 -2.32
CA VAL A 87 12.42 16.19 -2.10
C VAL A 87 13.74 16.21 -2.84
N LEU A 88 14.82 15.97 -2.11
CA LEU A 88 16.17 15.87 -2.63
C LEU A 88 16.53 14.43 -2.99
N LYS A 89 16.13 13.47 -2.14
CA LYS A 89 16.46 12.05 -2.31
C LYS A 89 15.47 11.17 -1.54
N PHE A 90 15.07 10.07 -2.17
CA PHE A 90 14.52 8.91 -1.48
C PHE A 90 15.62 7.87 -1.26
N ASP A 91 15.91 7.55 0.00
CA ASP A 91 16.71 6.39 0.37
C ASP A 91 15.78 5.25 0.76
N TRP A 92 15.58 4.33 -0.18
CA TRP A 92 14.59 3.28 -0.09
C TRP A 92 14.98 2.14 0.86
N ASP A 93 16.27 1.94 1.08
CA ASP A 93 16.81 0.90 1.95
C ASP A 93 16.72 1.35 3.41
N SER A 94 17.16 2.58 3.69
CA SER A 94 17.09 3.15 5.03
C SER A 94 15.71 3.75 5.37
N LYS A 95 14.83 3.86 4.38
CA LYS A 95 13.48 4.49 4.49
C LYS A 95 13.56 5.96 4.92
N ILE A 96 14.57 6.68 4.43
CA ILE A 96 14.80 8.10 4.74
C ILE A 96 14.47 8.94 3.52
N VAL A 97 13.77 10.05 3.73
CA VAL A 97 13.57 11.07 2.69
C VAL A 97 14.32 12.32 3.10
N SER A 98 15.25 12.75 2.25
CA SER A 98 15.98 14.01 2.42
C SER A 98 15.22 15.12 1.72
N VAL A 99 14.98 16.22 2.41
CA VAL A 99 14.18 17.34 1.90
C VAL A 99 14.83 18.69 2.18
N ALA A 100 14.50 19.68 1.35
CA ALA A 100 14.83 21.09 1.57
C ALA A 100 13.55 21.91 1.67
N ILE A 101 13.54 22.91 2.56
CA ILE A 101 12.44 23.87 2.64
C ILE A 101 12.37 24.65 1.33
N GLN A 102 11.16 24.77 0.75
CA GLN A 102 10.94 25.45 -0.53
C GLN A 102 11.44 26.91 -0.51
N ASP A 103 11.25 27.60 0.61
CA ASP A 103 11.53 29.03 0.79
C ASP A 103 13.01 29.41 0.65
N TYR A 104 13.94 28.44 0.69
CA TYR A 104 15.38 28.69 0.48
C TYR A 104 15.84 28.49 -0.97
N TRP A 105 14.91 28.27 -1.91
CA TRP A 105 15.24 28.08 -3.32
C TRP A 105 15.40 29.39 -4.11
N GLU A 106 14.98 30.54 -3.57
CA GLU A 106 15.25 31.83 -4.21
C GLU A 106 16.72 32.23 -4.01
N ASN A 107 17.55 31.86 -4.98
CA ASN A 107 18.80 32.55 -5.32
C ASN A 107 19.14 32.25 -6.79
N ASN A 108 18.53 33.01 -7.69
CA ASN A 108 19.11 33.57 -8.90
C ASN A 108 18.12 34.52 -9.58
#